data_AF-A0AAE0AYS3-F1
#
_entry.id   AF-A0AAE0AYS3-F1
#
_cell.length_a   1.000
_cell.length_b   1.000
_cell.length_c   1.000
_cell.angle_alpha   90.00
_cell.angle_beta   90.00
_cell.angle_gamma   90.00
#
_symmetry.space_group_name_H-M   'P 1'
#
loop_
_entity.id
_entity.type
_entity.pdbx_description
1 polymer ?
#
loop_
_entity_poly.entity_id
_entity_poly.type
_entity_poly.pdbx_seq_one_letter_code
_entity_poly.pdbx_strand_id
1 'polypeptide(L)'
;MLSSITKITVLMWADILAVYAMWMMMIYLTDVWKIGFTHAATIVNFFWGIVLMLPLAMQFLVDTIIGNYWMLLVSSLAYSAGLGFLTMLTPPVLSGAMGTCNEYKPECVGEGQEILFYTALALIAFGLSGHMTSMGGFMGEQMTESGTEDLNEHSFWMFFWGMFGVILVPIIAAIALPYIKPWTLRFGIPAICTVVATLIFLTGSCSYNYLKPQGSPLTTVFRVFVASTSKLFYRRPRDPSEPLREK
;
A
#
# COMPACT_ATOMS: atom_id res chain seq x y z
N MET A 1 11.16 18.59 12.09
CA MET A 1 9.71 18.39 12.19
C MET A 1 9.00 18.61 10.86
N LEU A 2 8.89 19.86 10.41
CA LEU A 2 8.03 20.17 9.27
C LEU A 2 8.56 19.56 7.95
N SER A 3 9.86 19.65 7.70
CA SER A 3 10.49 18.97 6.56
C SER A 3 10.26 17.45 6.57
N SER A 4 10.21 16.80 7.74
CA SER A 4 9.99 15.36 7.86
C SER A 4 8.55 14.96 7.50
N ILE A 5 7.55 15.68 8.03
CA ILE A 5 6.13 15.43 7.72
C ILE A 5 5.86 15.69 6.25
N THR A 6 6.36 16.79 5.68
CA THR A 6 6.21 17.09 4.25
C THR A 6 6.76 15.97 3.38
N LYS A 7 7.93 15.39 3.71
CA LYS A 7 8.50 14.26 2.96
C LYS A 7 7.58 13.02 3.00
N ILE A 8 6.90 12.77 4.11
CA ILE A 8 5.93 11.66 4.23
C ILE A 8 4.65 11.96 3.44
N THR A 9 4.15 13.21 3.49
CA THR A 9 2.97 13.63 2.73
C THR A 9 3.15 13.46 1.21
N VAL A 10 4.36 13.59 0.68
CA VAL A 10 4.65 13.34 -0.74
C VAL A 10 4.34 11.89 -1.15
N LEU A 11 4.55 10.90 -0.26
CA LEU A 11 4.14 9.51 -0.52
C LEU A 11 2.62 9.43 -0.69
N MET A 12 1.86 10.09 0.20
CA MET A 12 0.39 10.12 0.12
C MET A 12 -0.11 10.67 -1.22
N TRP A 13 0.51 11.74 -1.72
CA TRP A 13 0.15 12.31 -3.03
C TRP A 13 0.46 11.36 -4.19
N ALA A 14 1.62 10.69 -4.15
CA ALA A 14 1.96 9.69 -5.15
C ALA A 14 1.02 8.46 -5.10
N ASP A 15 0.60 8.06 -3.90
CA ASP A 15 -0.36 6.97 -3.71
C ASP A 15 -1.70 7.28 -4.35
N ILE A 16 -2.23 8.50 -4.19
CA ILE A 16 -3.49 8.91 -4.79
C ILE A 16 -3.43 8.81 -6.32
N LEU A 17 -2.32 9.27 -6.91
CA LEU A 17 -2.11 9.20 -8.36
C LEU A 17 -2.05 7.74 -8.84
N ALA A 18 -1.34 6.89 -8.13
CA ALA A 18 -1.21 5.48 -8.47
C ALA A 18 -2.51 4.69 -8.24
N VAL A 19 -3.28 4.99 -7.19
CA VAL A 19 -4.64 4.45 -6.99
C VAL A 19 -5.52 4.80 -8.18
N TYR A 20 -5.49 6.03 -8.67
CA TYR A 20 -6.25 6.41 -9.86
C TYR A 20 -5.84 5.58 -11.09
N ALA A 21 -4.54 5.34 -11.29
CA ALA A 21 -4.07 4.47 -12.36
C ALA A 21 -4.59 3.03 -12.20
N MET A 22 -4.71 2.52 -10.97
CA MET A 22 -5.32 1.22 -10.68
C MET A 22 -6.83 1.19 -10.96
N TRP A 23 -7.57 2.29 -10.78
CA TRP A 23 -8.97 2.37 -11.21
C TRP A 23 -9.12 2.23 -12.73
N MET A 24 -8.18 2.76 -13.49
CA MET A 24 -8.14 2.64 -14.97
C MET A 24 -7.73 1.24 -15.45
N MET A 25 -7.30 0.35 -14.54
CA MET A 25 -6.87 -1.02 -14.87
C MET A 25 -7.96 -1.83 -15.56
N MET A 26 -9.21 -1.68 -15.12
CA MET A 26 -10.33 -2.40 -15.72
C MET A 26 -10.46 -2.08 -17.22
N ILE A 27 -10.32 -0.80 -17.58
CA ILE A 27 -10.37 -0.33 -18.97
C ILE A 27 -9.18 -0.87 -19.76
N TYR A 28 -7.98 -0.90 -19.16
CA TYR A 28 -6.80 -1.48 -19.80
C TYR A 28 -7.00 -2.95 -20.17
N LEU A 29 -7.53 -3.74 -19.22
CA LEU A 29 -7.81 -5.15 -19.43
C LEU A 29 -8.88 -5.38 -20.52
N THR A 30 -9.93 -4.57 -20.56
CA THR A 30 -10.98 -4.72 -21.59
C THR A 30 -10.53 -4.21 -22.96
N ASP A 31 -9.79 -3.10 -23.02
CA ASP A 31 -9.46 -2.46 -24.29
C ASP A 31 -8.24 -3.08 -24.97
N VAL A 32 -7.20 -3.43 -24.20
CA VAL A 32 -5.91 -3.93 -24.71
C VAL A 32 -5.86 -5.45 -24.69
N TRP A 33 -6.16 -6.06 -23.54
CA TRP A 33 -6.09 -7.53 -23.39
C TRP A 33 -7.32 -8.22 -23.98
N LYS A 34 -8.37 -7.45 -24.29
CA LYS A 34 -9.65 -7.96 -24.83
C LYS A 34 -10.29 -9.04 -23.97
N ILE A 35 -10.02 -9.04 -22.66
CA ILE A 35 -10.73 -9.92 -21.73
C ILE A 35 -12.14 -9.39 -21.46
N GLY A 36 -13.09 -10.29 -21.20
CA GLY A 36 -14.48 -9.92 -20.95
C GLY A 36 -14.61 -8.98 -19.74
N PHE A 37 -15.53 -8.01 -19.82
CA PHE A 37 -15.76 -7.01 -18.76
C PHE A 37 -15.99 -7.63 -17.38
N THR A 38 -16.79 -8.72 -17.32
CA THR A 38 -17.04 -9.45 -16.08
C THR A 38 -15.77 -10.02 -15.47
N HIS A 39 -14.90 -10.59 -16.29
CA HIS A 39 -13.63 -11.15 -15.86
C HIS A 39 -12.65 -10.05 -15.39
N ALA A 40 -12.55 -8.95 -16.13
CA ALA A 40 -11.75 -7.78 -15.73
C ALA A 40 -12.20 -7.20 -14.39
N ALA A 41 -13.52 -7.05 -14.20
CA ALA A 41 -14.09 -6.58 -12.94
C ALA A 41 -13.78 -7.54 -11.78
N THR A 42 -13.83 -8.86 -12.00
CA THR A 42 -13.44 -9.84 -10.98
C THR A 42 -11.99 -9.65 -10.54
N ILE A 43 -11.05 -9.49 -11.48
CA ILE A 43 -9.64 -9.28 -11.16
C ILE A 43 -9.46 -8.01 -10.30
N VAL A 44 -10.03 -6.89 -10.74
CA VAL A 44 -9.89 -5.59 -10.06
C VAL A 44 -10.55 -5.60 -8.68
N ASN A 45 -11.74 -6.17 -8.56
CA ASN A 45 -12.44 -6.29 -7.26
C ASN A 45 -11.69 -7.19 -6.29
N PHE A 46 -11.12 -8.30 -6.78
CA PHE A 46 -10.32 -9.19 -5.96
C PHE A 46 -9.05 -8.51 -5.45
N PHE A 47 -8.37 -7.76 -6.32
CA PHE A 47 -7.22 -6.94 -5.95
C PHE A 47 -7.58 -5.94 -4.83
N TRP A 48 -8.68 -5.18 -4.98
CA TRP A 48 -9.11 -4.24 -3.94
C TRP A 48 -9.55 -4.92 -2.65
N GLY A 49 -10.14 -6.12 -2.74
CA GLY A 49 -10.43 -6.97 -1.58
C GLY A 49 -9.17 -7.36 -0.81
N ILE A 50 -8.10 -7.74 -1.50
CA ILE A 50 -6.80 -8.03 -0.86
C ILE A 50 -6.24 -6.77 -0.20
N VAL A 51 -6.23 -5.64 -0.92
CA VAL A 51 -5.70 -4.36 -0.40
C VAL A 51 -6.39 -3.94 0.89
N LEU A 52 -7.67 -4.25 1.06
CA LEU A 52 -8.44 -3.93 2.27
C LEU A 52 -8.21 -4.91 3.42
N MET A 53 -7.93 -6.18 3.13
CA MET A 53 -7.75 -7.23 4.15
C MET A 53 -6.31 -7.34 4.65
N LEU A 54 -5.34 -7.21 3.75
CA LEU A 54 -3.90 -7.33 4.04
C LEU A 54 -3.38 -6.36 5.12
N PRO A 55 -3.90 -5.11 5.27
CA PRO A 55 -3.54 -4.20 6.34
C PRO A 55 -3.68 -4.81 7.74
N LEU A 56 -4.64 -5.70 7.98
CA LEU A 56 -4.82 -6.31 9.30
C LEU A 56 -3.61 -7.18 9.69
N ALA A 57 -3.11 -7.98 8.73
CA ALA A 57 -1.93 -8.81 8.95
C ALA A 57 -0.66 -7.96 9.05
N MET A 58 -0.56 -6.92 8.22
CA MET A 58 0.57 -6.00 8.21
C MET A 58 0.66 -5.17 9.49
N GLN A 59 -0.47 -4.69 10.02
CA GLN A 59 -0.51 -3.96 11.28
C GLN A 59 0.02 -4.82 12.43
N PHE A 60 -0.34 -6.11 12.47
CA PHE A 60 0.23 -7.03 13.46
C PHE A 60 1.76 -7.14 13.34
N LEU A 61 2.31 -7.22 12.12
CA LEU A 61 3.76 -7.25 11.89
C LEU A 61 4.45 -5.95 12.32
N VAL A 62 3.81 -4.81 12.05
CA VAL A 62 4.28 -3.47 12.45
C VAL A 62 4.35 -3.37 13.97
N ASP A 63 3.28 -3.75 14.65
CA ASP A 63 3.14 -3.63 16.11
C ASP A 63 4.10 -4.57 16.87
N THR A 64 4.51 -5.69 16.27
CA THR A 64 5.26 -6.75 16.97
C THR A 64 6.74 -6.83 16.59
N ILE A 65 7.10 -6.60 15.32
CA ILE A 65 8.43 -6.93 14.80
C ILE A 65 9.06 -5.72 14.09
N ILE A 66 8.36 -5.14 13.10
CA ILE A 66 8.98 -4.29 12.08
C ILE A 66 9.02 -2.82 12.49
N GLY A 67 7.93 -2.30 13.09
CA GLY A 67 7.73 -0.87 13.31
C GLY A 67 7.28 -0.10 12.06
N ASN A 68 6.78 1.12 12.27
CA ASN A 68 6.12 1.90 11.23
C ASN A 68 7.06 2.32 10.09
N TYR A 69 8.26 2.81 10.40
CA TYR A 69 9.20 3.26 9.39
C TYR A 69 9.65 2.15 8.43
N TRP A 70 10.10 1.01 8.97
CA TRP A 70 10.62 -0.08 8.15
C TRP A 70 9.52 -0.69 7.28
N MET A 71 8.30 -0.81 7.82
CA MET A 71 7.16 -1.26 7.05
C MET A 71 6.86 -0.29 5.90
N LEU A 72 6.81 1.01 6.19
CA LEU A 72 6.57 2.04 5.18
C LEU A 72 7.65 2.00 4.09
N LEU A 73 8.92 1.87 4.47
CA LEU A 73 10.04 1.79 3.53
C LEU A 73 9.95 0.57 2.59
N VAL A 74 9.80 -0.63 3.14
CA VAL A 74 9.71 -1.86 2.35
C VAL A 74 8.48 -1.81 1.44
N SER A 75 7.37 -1.26 1.94
CA SER A 75 6.14 -1.10 1.17
C SER A 75 6.29 -0.10 0.04
N SER A 76 6.97 1.04 0.25
CA SER A 76 7.24 2.03 -0.81
C SER A 76 8.11 1.46 -1.93
N LEU A 77 9.12 0.64 -1.58
CA LEU A 77 9.96 -0.04 -2.56
C LEU A 77 9.16 -1.09 -3.35
N ALA A 78 8.37 -1.91 -2.66
CA ALA A 78 7.48 -2.89 -3.31
C ALA A 78 6.46 -2.22 -4.22
N TYR A 79 5.86 -1.11 -3.77
CA TYR A 79 4.87 -0.37 -4.54
C TYR A 79 5.47 0.21 -5.82
N SER A 80 6.62 0.87 -5.70
CA SER A 80 7.37 1.44 -6.83
C SER A 80 7.77 0.36 -7.84
N ALA A 81 8.26 -0.80 -7.35
CA ALA A 81 8.60 -1.94 -8.21
C ALA A 81 7.37 -2.50 -8.94
N GLY A 82 6.25 -2.66 -8.24
CA GLY A 82 5.01 -3.17 -8.81
C GLY A 82 4.43 -2.24 -9.90
N LEU A 83 4.41 -0.93 -9.67
CA LEU A 83 4.03 0.03 -10.71
C LEU A 83 5.04 0.06 -11.86
N GLY A 84 6.34 -0.12 -11.58
CA GLY A 84 7.37 -0.30 -12.59
C GLY A 84 7.08 -1.49 -13.50
N PHE A 85 6.79 -2.66 -12.93
CA PHE A 85 6.39 -3.84 -13.69
C PHE A 85 5.12 -3.62 -14.50
N LEU A 86 4.15 -2.90 -13.95
CA LEU A 86 2.91 -2.52 -14.65
C LEU A 86 3.16 -1.63 -15.89
N THR A 87 4.20 -0.81 -15.85
CA THR A 87 4.62 0.00 -17.00
C THR A 87 5.39 -0.81 -18.01
N MET A 88 6.28 -1.68 -17.53
CA MET A 88 7.10 -2.55 -18.36
C MET A 88 6.25 -3.53 -19.16
N LEU A 89 5.19 -4.10 -18.57
CA LEU A 89 4.34 -5.08 -19.26
C LEU A 89 3.53 -4.50 -20.43
N THR A 90 3.49 -3.17 -20.59
CA THR A 90 2.75 -2.57 -21.70
C THR A 90 3.34 -3.05 -23.04
N PRO A 91 2.51 -3.43 -24.04
CA PRO A 91 3.01 -4.01 -25.29
C PRO A 91 4.13 -3.21 -25.98
N PRO A 92 4.09 -1.87 -26.06
CA PRO A 92 5.17 -1.09 -26.68
C PRO A 92 6.52 -1.17 -25.94
N VAL A 93 6.52 -1.59 -24.67
CA VAL A 93 7.75 -1.70 -23.86
C VAL A 93 8.27 -3.13 -23.89
N LEU A 94 7.50 -4.11 -23.41
CA LEU A 94 7.97 -5.49 -23.29
C LEU A 94 8.01 -6.21 -24.65
N SER A 95 6.89 -6.24 -25.37
CA SER A 95 6.81 -6.86 -26.70
C SER A 95 7.63 -6.08 -27.74
N GLY A 96 7.72 -4.76 -27.55
CA GLY A 96 8.59 -3.90 -28.34
C GLY A 96 10.08 -4.18 -28.14
N ALA A 97 10.52 -4.37 -26.90
CA ALA A 97 11.91 -4.75 -26.60
C ALA A 97 12.27 -6.14 -27.15
N MET A 98 11.30 -7.05 -27.23
CA MET A 98 11.49 -8.37 -27.86
C MET A 98 11.40 -8.33 -29.40
N GLY A 99 11.07 -7.18 -30.00
CA GLY A 99 10.93 -7.02 -31.45
C GLY A 99 9.72 -7.74 -32.05
N THR A 100 8.76 -8.17 -31.22
CA THR A 100 7.61 -8.98 -31.67
C THR A 100 6.42 -8.11 -32.06
N CYS A 101 6.08 -7.10 -31.26
CA CYS A 101 4.97 -6.19 -31.53
C CYS A 101 5.05 -4.88 -30.72
N ASN A 102 4.61 -3.76 -31.29
CA ASN A 102 4.59 -2.44 -30.66
C ASN A 102 3.18 -1.83 -30.46
N GLU A 103 2.13 -2.55 -30.82
CA GLU A 103 0.76 -2.03 -30.80
C GLU A 103 -0.02 -2.52 -29.57
N TYR A 104 -0.98 -1.71 -29.11
CA TYR A 104 -1.89 -2.08 -28.01
C TYR A 104 -2.98 -3.03 -28.50
N LYS A 105 -2.58 -4.25 -28.85
CA LYS A 105 -3.44 -5.28 -29.39
C LYS A 105 -3.28 -6.59 -28.60
N PRO A 106 -4.32 -7.45 -28.54
CA PRO A 106 -4.28 -8.67 -27.76
C PRO A 106 -3.23 -9.67 -28.27
N GLU A 107 -2.92 -9.68 -29.58
CA GLU A 107 -1.89 -10.57 -30.15
C GLU A 107 -0.48 -10.24 -29.63
N CYS A 108 -0.32 -9.05 -29.06
CA CYS A 108 0.93 -8.54 -28.51
C CYS A 108 1.01 -8.74 -26.99
N VAL A 109 0.02 -9.43 -26.41
CA VAL A 109 -0.05 -9.85 -25.01
C VAL A 109 0.27 -11.34 -24.94
N GLY A 110 1.45 -11.69 -24.42
CA GLY A 110 1.89 -13.07 -24.21
C GLY A 110 1.97 -13.46 -22.74
N GLU A 111 2.35 -14.72 -22.49
CA GLU A 111 2.48 -15.30 -21.14
C GLU A 111 3.40 -14.50 -20.22
N GLY A 112 4.50 -13.93 -20.76
CA GLY A 112 5.41 -13.08 -19.98
C GLY A 112 4.74 -11.82 -19.42
N GLN A 113 3.81 -11.21 -20.16
CA GLN A 113 3.06 -10.04 -19.68
C GLN A 113 2.03 -10.42 -18.62
N GLU A 114 1.46 -11.62 -18.73
CA GLU A 114 0.52 -12.17 -17.75
C GLU A 114 1.20 -12.43 -16.40
N ILE A 115 2.36 -13.10 -16.41
CA ILE A 115 3.15 -13.35 -15.19
C ILE A 115 3.59 -12.01 -14.58
N LEU A 116 4.08 -11.08 -15.42
CA LEU A 116 4.51 -9.76 -14.96
C LEU A 116 3.35 -8.93 -14.40
N PHE A 117 2.14 -9.11 -14.95
CA PHE A 117 0.92 -8.46 -14.47
C PHE A 117 0.51 -8.94 -13.07
N TYR A 118 0.43 -10.25 -12.83
CA TYR A 118 0.05 -10.76 -11.51
C TYR A 118 1.11 -10.51 -10.45
N THR A 119 2.40 -10.53 -10.82
CA THR A 119 3.48 -10.13 -9.92
C THR A 119 3.42 -8.63 -9.59
N ALA A 120 3.14 -7.77 -10.58
CA ALA A 120 2.89 -6.35 -10.35
C ALA A 120 1.71 -6.13 -9.39
N LEU A 121 0.57 -6.79 -9.60
CA LEU A 121 -0.59 -6.68 -8.73
C LEU A 121 -0.28 -7.10 -7.29
N ALA A 122 0.47 -8.18 -7.09
CA ALA A 122 0.85 -8.64 -5.75
C ALA A 122 1.76 -7.62 -5.03
N LEU A 123 2.75 -7.08 -5.73
CA LEU A 123 3.66 -6.05 -5.19
C LEU A 123 2.93 -4.74 -4.89
N ILE A 124 2.03 -4.32 -5.79
CA ILE A 124 1.20 -3.13 -5.60
C ILE A 124 0.27 -3.32 -4.39
N ALA A 125 -0.38 -4.49 -4.27
CA ALA A 125 -1.26 -4.77 -3.13
C ALA A 125 -0.49 -4.71 -1.81
N PHE A 126 0.68 -5.34 -1.77
CA PHE A 126 1.55 -5.29 -0.60
C PHE A 126 1.96 -3.85 -0.25
N GLY A 127 2.42 -3.09 -1.25
CA GLY A 127 2.88 -1.72 -1.06
C GLY A 127 1.79 -0.77 -0.57
N LEU A 128 0.63 -0.82 -1.22
CA LEU A 128 -0.52 0.03 -0.86
C LEU A 128 -1.07 -0.31 0.53
N SER A 129 -1.20 -1.60 0.87
CA SER A 129 -1.65 -2.01 2.20
C SER A 129 -0.66 -1.60 3.29
N GLY A 130 0.65 -1.69 3.05
CA GLY A 130 1.66 -1.27 4.03
C GLY A 130 1.71 0.25 4.24
N HIS A 131 1.44 1.03 3.19
CA HIS A 131 1.23 2.47 3.31
C HIS A 131 0.00 2.77 4.17
N MET A 132 -1.13 2.09 3.92
CA MET A 132 -2.36 2.27 4.71
C MET A 132 -2.16 1.94 6.19
N THR A 133 -1.35 0.94 6.53
CA THR A 133 -1.09 0.58 7.94
C THR A 133 -0.15 1.56 8.64
N SER A 134 0.97 1.90 8.00
CA SER A 134 2.10 2.50 8.71
C SER A 134 2.27 3.99 8.48
N MET A 135 1.68 4.57 7.43
CA MET A 135 1.85 5.99 7.12
C MET A 135 1.27 6.88 8.23
N GLY A 136 0.03 6.62 8.65
CA GLY A 136 -0.64 7.39 9.70
C GLY A 136 0.07 7.24 11.06
N GLY A 137 0.45 6.00 11.41
CA GLY A 137 1.22 5.72 12.61
C GLY A 137 2.53 6.51 12.62
N PHE A 138 3.31 6.40 11.54
CA PHE A 138 4.60 7.08 11.41
C PHE A 138 4.50 8.62 11.48
N MET A 139 3.50 9.21 10.84
CA MET A 139 3.23 10.65 10.93
C MET A 139 2.96 11.07 12.38
N GLY A 140 2.20 10.26 13.15
CA GLY A 140 1.96 10.48 14.58
C GLY A 140 3.24 10.42 15.42
N GLU A 141 4.17 9.51 15.11
CA GLU A 141 5.47 9.44 15.79
C GLU A 141 6.28 10.74 15.59
N GLN A 142 6.25 11.31 14.38
CA GLN A 142 6.94 12.57 14.09
C GLN A 142 6.32 13.78 14.82
N MET A 143 5.04 13.71 15.18
CA MET A 143 4.34 14.77 15.92
C MET A 143 4.49 14.64 17.45
N THR A 144 4.78 13.44 17.96
CA THR A 144 4.83 13.18 19.42
C THR A 144 6.10 13.72 20.08
N GLU A 145 7.21 13.82 19.34
CA GLU A 145 8.50 14.30 19.85
C GLU A 145 8.48 15.77 20.30
N SER A 146 7.58 16.60 19.78
CA SER A 146 7.69 18.05 19.90
C SER A 146 7.10 18.67 21.17
N GLY A 147 6.44 17.88 22.04
CA GLY A 147 5.63 18.47 23.11
C GLY A 147 4.43 19.24 22.53
N THR A 148 3.31 19.22 23.25
CA THR A 148 2.04 19.79 22.79
C THR A 148 2.00 21.33 22.76
N GLU A 149 3.10 22.02 23.08
CA GLU A 149 3.14 23.47 23.27
C GLU A 149 3.52 24.27 22.00
N ASP A 150 4.14 23.65 20.99
CA ASP A 150 4.55 24.30 19.74
C ASP A 150 3.60 24.03 18.56
N LEU A 151 2.28 24.02 18.81
CA LEU A 151 1.27 24.12 17.73
C LEU A 151 1.25 25.54 17.16
N ASN A 152 2.37 25.96 16.59
CA ASN A 152 2.50 27.23 15.88
C ASN A 152 1.61 27.25 14.63
N GLU A 153 1.14 28.44 14.26
CA GLU A 153 0.36 28.73 13.04
C GLU A 153 0.99 28.09 11.79
N HIS A 154 2.33 28.00 11.75
CA HIS A 154 3.10 27.38 10.68
C HIS A 154 2.86 25.86 10.54
N SER A 155 2.64 25.15 11.64
CA SER A 155 2.37 23.70 11.63
C SER A 155 0.97 23.40 11.10
N PHE A 156 -0.01 24.23 11.52
CA PHE A 156 -1.36 24.21 10.99
C PHE A 156 -1.40 24.49 9.49
N TRP A 157 -0.69 25.53 9.02
CA TRP A 157 -0.68 25.90 7.61
C TRP A 157 -0.09 24.81 6.71
N MET A 158 0.95 24.12 7.17
CA MET A 158 1.55 23.03 6.38
C MET A 158 0.73 21.74 6.43
N PHE A 159 0.04 21.45 7.55
CA PHE A 159 -0.96 20.39 7.60
C PHE A 159 -2.10 20.68 6.61
N PHE A 160 -2.59 21.93 6.57
CA PHE A 160 -3.57 22.39 5.59
C PHE A 160 -3.08 22.26 4.15
N TRP A 161 -1.83 22.63 3.86
CA TRP A 161 -1.26 22.47 2.53
C TRP A 161 -1.10 20.98 2.16
N GLY A 162 -0.63 20.14 3.09
CA GLY A 162 -0.60 18.68 2.90
C GLY A 162 -1.98 18.11 2.51
N MET A 163 -3.02 18.53 3.24
CA MET A 163 -4.41 18.13 3.02
C MET A 163 -5.02 18.69 1.73
N PHE A 164 -4.65 19.90 1.30
CA PHE A 164 -5.14 20.46 0.05
C PHE A 164 -4.58 19.70 -1.18
N GLY A 165 -3.36 19.15 -1.09
CA GLY A 165 -2.83 18.22 -2.10
C GLY A 165 -3.66 16.94 -2.25
N VAL A 166 -4.29 16.45 -1.17
CA VAL A 166 -5.17 15.26 -1.20
C VAL A 166 -6.41 15.50 -2.08
N ILE A 167 -6.85 16.75 -2.26
CA ILE A 167 -8.00 17.10 -3.10
C ILE A 167 -7.54 17.45 -4.52
N LEU A 168 -6.47 18.24 -4.66
CA LEU A 168 -6.02 18.70 -5.98
C LEU A 168 -5.44 17.58 -6.84
N VAL A 169 -4.59 16.73 -6.28
CA VAL A 169 -3.92 15.65 -7.02
C VAL A 169 -4.92 14.72 -7.71
N PRO A 170 -5.96 14.18 -7.05
CA PRO A 170 -6.93 13.31 -7.72
C PRO A 170 -7.77 14.05 -8.76
N ILE A 171 -8.10 15.33 -8.56
CA ILE A 171 -8.81 16.13 -9.58
C ILE A 171 -7.96 16.26 -10.84
N ILE A 172 -6.68 16.64 -10.68
CA ILE A 172 -5.74 16.76 -11.80
C ILE A 172 -5.54 15.41 -12.48
N ALA A 173 -5.35 14.34 -11.72
CA ALA A 173 -5.22 12.98 -12.24
C ALA A 173 -6.46 12.55 -13.04
N ALA A 174 -7.65 12.83 -12.50
CA ALA A 174 -8.92 12.49 -13.12
C ALA A 174 -9.19 13.23 -14.42
N ILE A 175 -8.72 14.47 -14.53
CA ILE A 175 -8.81 15.25 -15.76
C ILE A 175 -7.72 14.80 -16.73
N ALA A 176 -6.45 14.75 -16.32
CA ALA A 176 -5.32 14.60 -17.23
C ALA A 176 -5.09 13.17 -17.74
N LEU A 177 -5.12 12.16 -16.85
CA LEU A 177 -4.72 10.78 -17.21
C LEU A 177 -5.60 10.14 -18.30
N PRO A 178 -6.93 10.35 -18.33
CA PRO A 178 -7.75 9.80 -19.41
C PRO A 178 -7.40 10.35 -20.81
N TYR A 179 -6.99 11.63 -20.91
CA TYR A 179 -6.62 12.24 -22.20
C TYR A 179 -5.27 11.77 -22.73
N ILE A 180 -4.41 11.21 -21.88
CA ILE A 180 -3.15 10.61 -22.31
C ILE A 180 -3.47 9.33 -23.08
N LYS A 181 -3.21 9.29 -24.38
CA LYS A 181 -3.55 8.12 -25.22
C LYS A 181 -2.74 6.85 -24.92
N PRO A 182 -1.41 6.88 -24.77
CA PRO A 182 -0.63 5.65 -24.56
C PRO A 182 -0.74 5.16 -23.11
N TRP A 183 -1.06 3.87 -22.95
CA TRP A 183 -1.12 3.20 -21.65
C TRP A 183 0.23 3.20 -20.92
N THR A 184 1.34 3.13 -21.65
CA THR A 184 2.69 3.24 -21.08
C THR A 184 2.86 4.53 -20.28
N LEU A 185 2.31 5.67 -20.75
CA LEU A 185 2.38 6.92 -19.98
C LEU A 185 1.35 6.97 -18.84
N ARG A 186 0.15 6.41 -19.04
CA ARG A 186 -0.90 6.35 -17.99
C ARG A 186 -0.41 5.63 -16.74
N PHE A 187 0.32 4.52 -16.90
CA PHE A 187 0.95 3.82 -15.78
C PHE A 187 2.34 4.41 -15.44
N GLY A 188 3.05 4.95 -16.43
CA GLY A 188 4.42 5.45 -16.33
C GLY A 188 4.55 6.64 -15.39
N ILE A 189 3.65 7.60 -15.52
CA ILE A 189 3.66 8.81 -14.70
C ILE A 189 3.51 8.47 -13.20
N PRO A 190 2.50 7.68 -12.76
CA PRO A 190 2.41 7.22 -11.37
C PRO A 190 3.64 6.42 -10.91
N ALA A 191 4.21 5.57 -11.76
CA ALA A 191 5.41 4.80 -11.41
C ALA A 191 6.62 5.71 -11.14
N ILE A 192 6.85 6.72 -11.98
CA ILE A 192 7.93 7.70 -11.77
C ILE A 192 7.66 8.52 -10.51
N CYS A 193 6.42 8.99 -10.31
CA CYS A 193 6.05 9.77 -9.14
C CYS A 193 6.26 9.00 -7.83
N THR A 194 5.92 7.71 -7.77
CA THR A 194 6.13 6.86 -6.58
C THR A 194 7.61 6.59 -6.32
N VAL A 195 8.43 6.38 -7.35
CA VAL A 195 9.90 6.30 -7.22
C VAL A 195 10.46 7.60 -6.65
N VAL A 196 10.09 8.75 -7.22
CA VAL A 196 10.55 10.06 -6.75
C VAL A 196 10.10 10.32 -5.31
N ALA A 197 8.85 10.00 -4.98
CA ALA A 197 8.34 10.14 -3.62
C ALA A 197 9.10 9.25 -2.62
N THR A 198 9.41 8.01 -3.01
CA THR A 198 10.21 7.08 -2.20
C THR A 198 11.62 7.61 -1.97
N LEU A 199 12.26 8.20 -2.99
CA LEU A 199 13.57 8.83 -2.84
C LEU A 199 13.52 10.05 -1.91
N ILE A 200 12.51 10.91 -2.04
CA ILE A 200 12.30 12.07 -1.16
C ILE A 200 12.10 11.60 0.29
N PHE A 201 11.29 10.58 0.51
CA PHE A 201 11.11 9.95 1.82
C PHE A 201 12.45 9.44 2.38
N LEU A 202 13.24 8.73 1.58
CA LEU A 202 14.55 8.21 1.98
C LEU A 202 15.52 9.31 2.42
N THR A 203 15.50 10.49 1.80
CA THR A 203 16.34 11.64 2.25
C THR A 203 16.03 12.10 3.67
N GLY A 204 14.86 11.74 4.22
CA GLY A 204 14.47 12.06 5.60
C GLY A 204 14.97 11.07 6.64
N SER A 205 15.52 9.91 6.24
CA SER A 205 15.81 8.79 7.13
C SER A 205 16.62 9.19 8.36
N CYS A 206 17.73 9.92 8.19
CA CYS A 206 18.56 10.34 9.34
C CYS A 206 17.89 11.35 10.29
N SER A 207 16.76 11.95 9.90
CA SER A 207 16.03 12.97 10.66
C SER A 207 14.67 12.48 11.17
N TYR A 208 14.30 11.23 10.89
CA TYR A 208 13.04 10.68 11.35
C TYR A 208 13.15 10.16 12.77
N ASN A 209 12.09 10.36 13.54
CA ASN A 209 11.93 9.69 14.82
C ASN A 209 11.44 8.26 14.62
N TYR A 210 11.98 7.33 15.40
CA TYR A 210 11.66 5.91 15.31
C TYR A 210 11.16 5.42 16.67
N LEU A 211 9.87 5.13 16.78
CA LEU A 211 9.35 4.47 17.98
C LEU A 211 9.53 2.95 17.88
N LYS A 212 9.87 2.33 19.00
CA LYS A 212 9.96 0.87 19.09
C LYS A 212 8.54 0.27 19.08
N PRO A 213 8.34 -0.89 18.42
CA PRO A 213 7.07 -1.61 18.48
C PRO A 213 6.66 -1.90 19.93
N GLN A 214 5.42 -1.56 20.31
CA GLN A 214 4.92 -1.71 21.68
C GLN A 214 4.10 -3.01 21.90
N GLY A 215 4.05 -3.89 20.89
CA GLY A 215 3.25 -5.11 20.89
C GLY A 215 1.83 -4.89 20.35
N SER A 216 1.24 -5.95 19.77
CA SER A 216 -0.09 -5.85 19.16
C SER A 216 -1.22 -6.21 20.14
N PRO A 217 -2.28 -5.38 20.26
CA PRO A 217 -3.50 -5.72 21.00
C PRO A 217 -4.16 -7.02 20.51
N LEU A 218 -3.98 -7.38 19.24
CA LEU A 218 -4.47 -8.67 18.69
C LEU A 218 -3.90 -9.86 19.46
N THR A 219 -2.66 -9.78 19.93
CA THR A 219 -2.04 -10.83 20.76
C THR A 219 -2.85 -11.06 22.04
N THR A 220 -3.34 -9.98 22.66
CA THR A 220 -4.18 -10.06 23.86
C THR A 220 -5.53 -10.71 23.54
N VAL A 221 -6.16 -10.33 22.43
CA VAL A 221 -7.41 -10.93 21.97
C VAL A 221 -7.25 -12.43 21.72
N PHE A 222 -6.20 -12.84 20.98
CA PHE A 222 -5.88 -14.24 20.73
C PHE A 222 -5.62 -15.01 22.03
N ARG A 223 -4.87 -14.43 22.98
CA ARG A 223 -4.63 -15.04 24.30
C ARG A 223 -5.92 -15.28 25.07
N VAL A 224 -6.84 -14.30 25.10
CA VAL A 224 -8.13 -14.44 25.77
C VAL A 224 -9.00 -15.48 25.08
N PHE A 225 -9.02 -15.51 23.74
CA PHE A 225 -9.77 -16.50 22.98
C PHE A 225 -9.26 -17.92 23.26
N VAL A 226 -7.94 -18.14 23.17
CA VAL A 226 -7.30 -19.43 23.45
C VAL A 226 -7.52 -19.86 24.91
N ALA A 227 -7.39 -18.93 25.87
CA ALA A 227 -7.65 -19.23 27.27
C ALA A 227 -9.12 -19.59 27.53
N SER A 228 -10.06 -18.97 26.82
CA SER A 228 -11.49 -19.24 26.96
C SER A 228 -11.88 -20.57 26.33
N THR A 229 -11.36 -20.89 25.14
CA THR A 229 -11.58 -22.19 24.50
C THR A 229 -10.91 -23.32 25.30
N SER A 230 -9.69 -23.12 25.77
CA SER A 230 -9.01 -24.09 26.66
C SER A 230 -9.83 -24.37 27.92
N LYS A 231 -10.42 -23.32 28.56
CA LYS A 231 -11.34 -23.49 29.70
C LYS A 231 -12.66 -24.17 29.35
N LEU A 232 -13.13 -24.08 28.10
CA LEU A 232 -14.31 -24.78 27.62
C LEU A 232 -14.04 -26.29 27.44
N PHE A 233 -12.83 -26.63 26.99
CA PHE A 233 -12.39 -28.02 26.82
C PHE A 233 -11.85 -28.66 28.10
N TYR A 234 -11.47 -27.86 29.11
CA TYR A 234 -11.08 -28.36 30.42
C TYR A 234 -12.32 -28.57 31.30
N ARG A 235 -12.57 -29.82 31.70
CA ARG A 235 -13.67 -30.17 32.61
C ARG A 235 -13.39 -29.55 33.98
N ARG A 236 -14.15 -28.51 34.37
CA ARG A 236 -14.08 -27.97 35.74
C ARG A 236 -14.32 -29.11 36.74
N PRO A 237 -13.45 -29.31 37.75
CA PRO A 237 -13.80 -30.16 38.87
C PRO A 237 -15.07 -29.61 39.52
N ARG A 238 -16.02 -30.50 39.81
CA ARG A 238 -17.34 -30.15 40.35
C ARG A 238 -17.29 -29.79 41.84
N ASP A 239 -16.17 -30.07 42.48
CA ASP A 239 -15.95 -29.94 43.91
C ASP A 239 -14.63 -29.18 44.16
N PRO A 240 -14.61 -28.10 44.95
CA PRO A 240 -13.39 -27.38 45.30
C PRO A 240 -12.35 -28.23 46.06
N SER A 241 -12.70 -29.45 46.48
CA SER A 241 -11.81 -30.38 47.19
C SER A 241 -11.11 -31.42 46.28
N GLU A 242 -11.39 -31.47 44.98
CA GLU A 242 -10.80 -32.48 44.10
C GLU A 242 -9.54 -31.94 43.36
N PRO A 243 -8.37 -32.57 43.52
CA PRO A 243 -7.12 -32.08 42.93
C PRO A 243 -7.13 -32.16 41.39
N LEU A 244 -6.56 -31.14 40.75
CA LEU A 244 -6.40 -31.06 39.29
C LEU A 244 -5.65 -32.30 38.80
N ARG A 245 -6.32 -33.16 38.04
CA ARG A 245 -5.72 -34.37 37.47
C ARG A 245 -4.89 -33.96 36.26
N GLU A 246 -3.56 -33.93 36.41
CA GLU A 246 -2.62 -33.87 35.29
C GLU A 246 -2.61 -35.22 34.54
N LYS A 247 -2.70 -35.14 33.21
CA LYS A 247 -2.31 -36.20 32.28
C LYS A 247 -1.63 -35.57 31.08
#